data_AF-A0A0N1NLZ1-F1
#
_entry.id   AF-A0A0N1NLZ1-F1
#
_cell.length_a   1.000
_cell.length_b   1.000
_cell.length_c   1.000
_cell.angle_alpha   90.00
_cell.angle_beta   90.00
_cell.angle_gamma   90.00
#
_symmetry.space_group_name_H-M   'P 1'
#
loop_
_entity.id
_entity.type
_entity.pdbx_description
1 polymer ?
#
loop_
_entity_poly.entity_id
_entity_poly.type
_entity_poly.pdbx_seq_one_letter_code
_entity_poly.pdbx_strand_id
1 'polypeptide(L)' 'MQELIAARLWLIVYQLPPYAPELNPVEGVWSHLKRSLANLTKHNLEQLTALTKARLKRTQYRPGLIEGLMAKAGLDLQPP' A
#
# COMPACT_ATOMS: atom_id res chain seq x y z
N MET A 1 -14.25 -13.91 -10.34
CA MET A 1 -12.93 -13.28 -10.11
C MET A 1 -11.90 -13.71 -11.15
N GLN A 2 -11.69 -15.03 -11.36
CA GLN A 2 -10.74 -15.54 -12.35
C GLN A 2 -11.01 -15.04 -13.78
N GLU A 3 -12.27 -15.00 -14.23
CA GLU A 3 -12.65 -14.46 -15.54
C GLU A 3 -12.29 -12.98 -15.71
N LEU A 4 -12.40 -12.17 -14.64
CA LEU A 4 -12.03 -10.76 -14.66
C LEU A 4 -10.51 -10.56 -14.77
N ILE A 5 -9.72 -11.47 -14.20
CA ILE A 5 -8.27 -11.50 -14.33
C ILE A 5 -7.89 -11.95 -15.74
N ALA A 6 -8.48 -13.05 -16.23
CA ALA A 6 -8.23 -13.60 -17.56
C ALA A 6 -8.52 -12.60 -18.69
N ALA A 7 -9.51 -11.73 -18.50
CA ALA A 7 -9.82 -10.64 -19.44
C ALA A 7 -8.75 -9.53 -19.52
N ARG A 8 -7.72 -9.54 -18.65
CA ARG A 8 -6.70 -8.48 -18.55
C ARG A 8 -5.30 -9.06 -18.65
N LEU A 9 -4.82 -9.25 -19.87
CA LEU A 9 -3.49 -9.82 -20.16
C LEU A 9 -2.31 -9.01 -19.57
N TRP A 10 -2.53 -7.73 -19.23
CA TRP A 10 -1.52 -6.87 -18.62
C TRP A 10 -1.42 -7.01 -17.08
N LEU A 11 -2.36 -7.72 -16.45
CA LEU A 11 -2.46 -7.81 -15.00
C LEU A 11 -1.74 -9.08 -14.48
N ILE A 12 -0.68 -8.87 -13.71
CA ILE A 12 0.01 -9.94 -12.98
C ILE A 12 -0.60 -10.03 -11.57
N VAL A 13 -0.99 -11.23 -11.17
CA VAL A 13 -1.63 -11.48 -9.86
C VAL A 13 -0.73 -12.38 -9.02
N TYR A 14 -0.32 -11.87 -7.86
CA TYR A 14 0.40 -12.63 -6.84
C TYR A 14 -0.60 -13.16 -5.81
N GLN A 15 -0.65 -14.48 -5.63
CA GLN A 15 -1.45 -15.10 -4.57
C GLN A 15 -0.62 -15.19 -3.29
N LEU A 16 -1.08 -14.50 -2.25
CA LEU A 16 -0.44 -14.54 -0.94
C LEU A 16 -1.04 -15.67 -0.09
N PRO A 17 -0.23 -16.35 0.75
CA PRO A 17 -0.75 -17.30 1.73
C PRO A 17 -1.77 -16.65 2.67
N PRO A 18 -2.77 -17.42 3.15
CA PRO A 18 -3.65 -16.95 4.21
C PRO A 18 -2.85 -16.53 5.46
N TYR A 19 -3.29 -15.48 6.14
CA TYR A 19 -2.71 -15.00 7.40
C TYR A 19 -1.22 -14.61 7.36
N ALA A 20 -0.71 -14.21 6.19
CA ALA A 20 0.67 -13.72 6.02
C ALA A 20 0.72 -12.20 5.73
N PRO A 21 0.33 -11.33 6.68
CA PRO A 21 0.34 -9.87 6.48
C PRO A 21 1.74 -9.30 6.20
N GLU A 22 2.79 -9.98 6.65
CA GLU A 22 4.19 -9.61 6.39
C GLU A 22 4.57 -9.69 4.91
N LEU A 23 3.84 -10.48 4.12
CA LEU A 23 4.00 -10.59 2.66
C LEU A 23 3.11 -9.61 1.87
N ASN A 24 2.32 -8.79 2.56
CA ASN A 24 1.48 -7.77 1.93
C ASN A 24 2.14 -6.39 2.05
N PRO A 25 2.66 -5.79 0.95
CA PRO A 25 3.33 -4.49 1.01
C PRO A 25 2.39 -3.35 1.47
N VAL A 26 1.07 -3.51 1.29
CA VAL A 26 0.06 -2.53 1.76
C VAL A 26 0.09 -2.39 3.28
N GLU A 27 0.37 -3.46 4.03
CA GLU A 27 0.49 -3.39 5.50
C GLU A 27 1.63 -2.47 5.93
N GLY A 28 2.72 -2.46 5.15
CA GLY A 28 3.84 -1.55 5.35
C GLY A 28 3.46 -0.08 5.12
N VAL A 29 2.71 0.20 4.04
CA VAL A 29 2.14 1.54 3.78
C VAL A 29 1.22 1.97 4.93
N TRP A 30 0.38 1.05 5.42
CA TRP A 30 -0.53 1.31 6.54
C TRP A 30 0.19 1.58 7.85
N SER A 31 1.24 0.81 8.16
CA SER A 31 2.10 1.06 9.31
C SER A 31 2.76 2.45 9.23
N HIS A 32 3.23 2.85 8.05
CA HIS A 32 3.83 4.17 7.84
C HIS A 32 2.80 5.30 8.02
N LEU A 33 1.63 5.14 7.41
CA LEU A 33 0.53 6.11 7.51
C LEU A 33 0.09 6.27 8.96
N LYS A 34 -0.22 5.16 9.66
CA LYS A 34 -0.68 5.19 11.06
C LYS A 34 0.33 5.88 11.98
N ARG A 35 1.62 5.55 11.86
CA ARG A 35 2.69 6.24 12.62
C ARG A 35 2.72 7.75 12.33
N SER A 36 2.48 8.15 11.09
CA SER A 36 2.45 9.56 10.69
C SER A 36 1.24 10.34 11.23
N LEU A 37 0.19 9.62 11.67
CA LEU A 37 -1.06 10.15 12.21
C LEU A 37 -1.17 10.02 13.73
N ALA A 38 -0.28 9.27 14.39
CA ALA A 38 -0.42 8.78 15.75
C ALA A 38 -0.64 9.85 16.84
N ASN A 39 -0.38 11.13 16.55
CA ASN A 39 -0.54 12.25 17.51
C ASN A 39 -1.33 13.43 16.92
N LEU A 40 -2.17 13.19 15.91
CA LEU A 40 -2.93 14.25 15.24
C LEU A 40 -4.41 14.17 15.58
N THR A 41 -4.87 15.10 16.41
CA THR A 41 -6.29 15.28 16.69
C THR A 41 -6.92 16.11 15.56
N LYS A 42 -7.93 15.55 14.87
CA LYS A 42 -8.77 16.28 13.90
C LYS A 42 -10.19 16.36 14.43
N HIS A 43 -10.85 17.47 14.16
CA HIS A 43 -12.16 17.75 14.75
C HIS A 43 -13.32 17.18 13.94
N ASN A 44 -13.07 16.70 12.71
CA ASN A 44 -14.06 16.04 11.88
C ASN A 44 -13.42 15.07 10.87
N LEU A 45 -14.28 14.27 10.23
CA LEU A 45 -13.89 13.24 9.27
C LEU A 45 -13.28 13.83 7.98
N GLU A 46 -13.74 15.01 7.54
CA GLU A 46 -13.23 15.67 6.33
C GLU A 46 -11.75 16.04 6.50
N GLN A 47 -11.39 16.63 7.64
CA GLN A 47 -10.02 16.99 8.00
C GLN A 47 -9.12 15.74 8.08
N LEU A 48 -9.63 14.63 8.66
CA LEU A 48 -8.89 13.37 8.70
C LEU A 48 -8.68 12.78 7.30
N THR A 49 -9.71 12.85 6.46
CA THR A 49 -9.66 12.35 5.07
C THR A 49 -8.66 13.14 4.24
N ALA A 50 -8.72 14.47 4.30
CA ALA A 50 -7.80 15.36 3.58
C ALA A 50 -6.34 15.11 4.01
N LEU A 51 -6.10 14.98 5.32
CA LEU A 51 -4.78 14.69 5.86
C LEU A 51 -4.26 13.31 5.43
N THR A 52 -5.10 12.28 5.50
CA THR A 52 -4.75 10.92 5.07
C THR A 52 -4.37 10.90 3.59
N LYS A 53 -5.19 11.52 2.72
CA LYS A 53 -4.89 11.67 1.29
C LYS A 53 -3.56 12.41 1.06
N ALA A 54 -3.31 13.50 1.79
CA ALA A 54 -2.05 14.24 1.66
C ALA A 54 -0.82 13.43 2.10
N ARG A 55 -0.93 12.59 3.13
CA ARG A 55 0.14 11.70 3.60
C ARG A 55 0.41 10.56 2.63
N LEU A 56 -0.65 9.94 2.09
CA LEU A 56 -0.53 8.94 1.05
C LEU A 56 0.09 9.52 -0.23
N LYS A 57 -0.34 10.72 -0.65
CA LYS A 57 0.26 11.43 -1.78
C LYS A 57 1.74 11.71 -1.56
N ARG A 58 2.16 12.12 -0.36
CA ARG A 58 3.60 12.25 -0.04
C ARG A 58 4.35 10.93 -0.09
N THR A 59 3.72 9.83 0.30
CA THR A 59 4.31 8.49 0.21
C THR A 59 4.48 8.07 -1.25
N GLN A 60 3.51 8.39 -2.12
CA GLN A 60 3.57 8.16 -3.56
C GLN A 60 4.81 8.81 -4.21
N TYR A 61 5.20 10.02 -3.78
CA TYR A 61 6.38 10.71 -4.31
C TYR A 61 7.71 10.28 -3.67
N ARG A 62 7.74 9.16 -2.94
CA ARG A 62 8.95 8.59 -2.33
C ARG A 62 9.21 7.18 -2.90
N PRO A 63 9.71 7.08 -4.14
CA PRO A 63 9.88 5.79 -4.83
C PRO A 63 10.70 4.78 -4.02
N GLY A 64 11.83 5.19 -3.43
CA GLY A 64 12.64 4.29 -2.59
C GLY A 64 11.92 3.77 -1.33
N LEU A 65 10.91 4.47 -0.81
CA LEU A 65 10.07 3.93 0.26
C LEU A 65 9.13 2.85 -0.28
N ILE A 66 8.53 3.07 -1.46
CA ILE A 66 7.65 2.09 -2.10
C ILE A 66 8.44 0.83 -2.47
N GLU A 67 9.59 0.99 -3.12
CA GLU A 67 10.52 -0.09 -3.46
C GLU A 67 10.92 -0.89 -2.21
N GLY A 68 11.30 -0.20 -1.12
CA GLY A 68 11.64 -0.88 0.13
C GLY A 68 10.48 -1.65 0.77
N LEU A 69 9.24 -1.16 0.62
CA LEU A 69 8.05 -1.87 1.10
C LEU A 69 7.73 -3.11 0.24
N MET A 70 7.90 -3.02 -1.08
CA MET A 70 7.77 -4.15 -1.99
C MET A 70 8.82 -5.21 -1.72
N ALA A 71 10.09 -4.81 -1.62
CA ALA A 71 11.21 -5.69 -1.33
C ALA A 71 11.06 -6.40 0.02
N LYS A 72 10.56 -5.70 1.05
CA LYS A 72 10.26 -6.32 2.35
C LYS A 72 9.21 -7.42 2.26
N ALA A 73 8.23 -7.28 1.35
CA ALA A 73 7.21 -8.28 1.08
C ALA A 73 7.69 -9.38 0.13
N GLY A 74 8.95 -9.34 -0.34
CA GLY A 74 9.50 -10.28 -1.32
C GLY A 74 8.98 -10.07 -2.75
N LEU A 75 8.47 -8.87 -3.05
CA LEU A 75 7.93 -8.51 -4.36
C LEU A 75 8.81 -7.47 -5.07
N ASP A 76 8.74 -7.47 -6.39
CA ASP A 76 9.41 -6.50 -7.26
C ASP A 76 8.36 -5.71 -8.08
N LEU A 77 8.73 -4.49 -8.47
CA LEU A 77 7.99 -3.66 -9.42
C LEU A 77 8.25 -4.11 -10.87
N GLN A 78 9.33 -4.84 -11.11
CA GLN A 78 9.59 -5.44 -12.41
C GLN A 78 8.73 -6.71 -12.61
N PRO A 79 8.18 -6.92 -13.82
CA PRO A 79 7.50 -8.17 -14.12
C PRO A 79 8.49 -9.34 -14.06
N PRO A 80 8.05 -10.52 -13.57
CA PRO A 80 8.83 -11.76 -13.59
C PRO A 80 9.13 -12.25 -15.02
#